data_AF-A0A6M0GEI3-F1
#
_entry.id   AF-A0A6M0GEI3-F1
#
_cell.length_a   1.000
_cell.length_b   1.000
_cell.length_c   1.000
_cell.angle_alpha   90.00
_cell.angle_beta   90.00
_cell.angle_gamma   90.00
#
_symmetry.space_group_name_H-M   'P 1'
#
loop_
_entity.id
_entity.type
_entity.pdbx_description
1 polymer ?
#
loop_
_entity_poly.entity_id
_entity_poly.type
_entity_poly.pdbx_seq_one_letter_code
_entity_poly.pdbx_strand_id
1 'polypeptide(L)'
;QIADGENGGVMMNEFPRDYPIVWPEIQDNGQSTAGVVGVNGTEYLELIEAAGANPEDYPPCQAIHQHKIWQRVDPDNATPEAVEQALQELKATDHQFHMDGASWTDDLSWVKGYENVLEPMNQLSAMFHKKYDPLVQQDPSVTKRSDYQAALLYTLLVETSCFRYWGQGTWTDYAHELYRRGEAVLRIEN
;
A
#
# COMPACT_ATOMS: atom_id res chain seq x y z
N GLN A 1 11.06 -1.05 15.46
CA GLN A 1 10.47 -2.21 14.77
C GLN A 1 8.99 -1.92 14.62
N ILE A 2 8.49 -1.85 13.40
CA ILE A 2 7.06 -1.88 13.14
C ILE A 2 6.67 -3.34 13.26
N ALA A 3 5.69 -3.66 14.09
CA ALA A 3 5.24 -5.03 14.30
C ALA A 3 3.74 -5.09 14.03
N ASP A 4 3.34 -6.08 13.23
CA ASP A 4 1.93 -6.38 12.99
C ASP A 4 1.27 -6.81 14.30
N GLY A 5 0.02 -6.39 14.53
CA GLY A 5 -0.67 -6.64 15.80
C GLY A 5 -0.83 -8.13 16.12
N GLU A 6 -0.91 -8.96 15.09
CA GLU A 6 -0.93 -10.42 15.18
C GLU A 6 0.34 -10.97 15.86
N ASN A 7 1.46 -10.27 15.78
CA ASN A 7 2.66 -10.64 16.53
C ASN A 7 2.44 -10.54 18.03
N GLY A 8 1.55 -9.67 18.48
CA GLY A 8 1.30 -9.40 19.89
C GLY A 8 0.35 -10.37 20.58
N GLY A 9 0.16 -11.60 20.10
CA GLY A 9 -0.71 -12.59 20.73
C GLY A 9 -1.20 -13.74 19.85
N VAL A 10 -0.90 -13.70 18.55
CA VAL A 10 -1.12 -14.82 17.62
C VAL A 10 0.21 -15.48 17.26
N MET A 11 1.24 -14.68 16.95
CA MET A 11 2.58 -15.20 16.58
C MET A 11 3.57 -15.20 17.74
N MET A 12 3.51 -14.22 18.65
CA MET A 12 4.27 -14.21 19.92
C MET A 12 3.30 -14.03 21.09
N ASN A 13 3.28 -15.01 22.01
CA ASN A 13 2.33 -15.03 23.12
C ASN A 13 2.80 -14.21 24.33
N GLU A 14 4.04 -13.75 24.31
CA GLU A 14 4.69 -13.04 25.41
C GLU A 14 4.27 -11.58 25.48
N PHE A 15 3.95 -10.96 24.34
CA PHE A 15 3.65 -9.53 24.26
C PHE A 15 2.49 -9.09 25.16
N PRO A 16 1.32 -9.76 25.19
CA PRO A 16 0.22 -9.36 26.09
C PRO A 16 0.60 -9.39 27.58
N ARG A 17 1.49 -10.30 27.97
CA ARG A 17 1.95 -10.46 29.36
C ARG A 17 2.97 -9.38 29.71
N ASP A 18 3.92 -9.12 28.82
CA ASP A 18 5.09 -8.30 29.12
C ASP A 18 4.87 -6.80 28.86
N TYR A 19 4.02 -6.44 27.90
CA TYR A 19 3.67 -5.04 27.62
C TYR A 19 3.21 -4.22 28.85
N PRO A 20 2.24 -4.70 29.67
CA PRO A 20 1.80 -3.96 30.85
C PRO A 20 2.85 -3.90 31.98
N ILE A 21 3.97 -4.62 31.87
CA ILE A 21 5.09 -4.54 32.83
C ILE A 21 6.03 -3.40 32.43
N VAL A 22 6.42 -3.34 31.15
CA VAL A 22 7.40 -2.36 30.66
C VAL A 22 6.86 -0.93 30.68
N TRP A 23 5.57 -0.74 30.40
CA TRP A 23 5.00 0.61 30.30
C TRP A 23 5.03 1.39 31.63
N PRO A 24 4.60 0.81 32.78
CA PRO A 24 4.79 1.45 34.09
C PRO A 24 6.25 1.74 34.44
N GLU A 25 7.20 0.90 34.02
CA GLU A 25 8.63 1.10 34.33
C GLU A 25 9.21 2.38 33.70
N ILE A 26 8.62 2.86 32.60
CA ILE A 26 9.07 4.06 31.89
C ILE A 26 8.17 5.28 32.12
N GLN A 27 7.12 5.18 32.95
CA GLN A 27 6.11 6.23 33.08
C GLN A 27 6.66 7.59 33.56
N ASP A 28 7.75 7.56 34.35
CA ASP A 28 8.39 8.74 34.92
C ASP A 28 9.49 9.33 34.01
N ASN A 29 9.82 8.64 32.91
CA ASN A 29 10.81 9.12 31.94
C ASN A 29 10.31 10.39 31.25
N GLY A 30 11.19 11.37 31.07
CA GLY A 30 10.87 12.67 30.47
C GLY A 30 10.15 13.63 31.43
N GLN A 31 9.77 13.19 32.63
CA GLN A 31 9.18 14.04 33.67
C GLN A 31 10.16 14.29 34.82
N SER A 32 10.43 13.25 35.62
CA SER A 32 11.31 13.32 36.79
C SER A 32 12.63 12.60 36.58
N THR A 33 12.67 11.69 35.60
CA THR A 33 13.83 10.86 35.26
C THR A 33 14.18 11.03 33.78
N ALA A 34 15.47 11.14 33.45
CA ALA A 34 15.91 11.12 32.06
C ALA A 34 15.86 9.69 31.51
N GLY A 35 15.23 9.48 30.35
CA GLY A 35 15.07 8.14 29.77
C GLY A 35 14.26 8.12 28.48
N VAL A 36 13.81 6.92 28.10
CA VAL A 36 12.99 6.69 26.89
C VAL A 36 11.53 7.00 27.20
N VAL A 37 10.90 7.83 26.36
CA VAL A 37 9.48 8.22 26.49
C VAL A 37 8.69 7.53 25.38
N GLY A 38 7.60 6.87 25.74
CA GLY A 38 6.65 6.36 24.77
C GLY A 38 5.73 7.47 24.27
N VAL A 39 5.67 7.66 22.96
CA VAL A 39 4.81 8.67 22.31
C VAL A 39 4.10 8.04 21.12
N ASN A 40 2.93 8.56 20.77
CA ASN A 40 2.27 8.22 19.53
C ASN A 40 2.87 9.01 18.34
N GLY A 41 2.46 8.66 17.12
CA GLY A 41 2.99 9.29 15.91
C GLY A 41 2.73 10.80 15.84
N THR A 42 1.55 11.26 16.28
CA THR A 42 1.19 12.68 16.29
C THR A 42 2.03 13.45 17.32
N GLU A 43 2.14 12.94 18.54
CA GLU A 43 2.97 13.52 19.60
C GLU A 43 4.43 13.65 19.15
N TYR A 44 4.97 12.64 18.47
CA TYR A 44 6.33 12.71 17.94
C TYR A 44 6.52 13.85 16.95
N LEU A 45 5.57 14.04 16.03
CA LEU A 45 5.60 15.12 15.04
C LEU A 45 5.50 16.49 15.73
N GLU A 46 4.57 16.66 16.67
CA GLU A 46 4.43 17.90 17.44
C GLU A 46 5.70 18.25 18.23
N LEU A 47 6.39 17.25 18.79
CA LEU A 47 7.63 17.45 19.52
C LEU A 47 8.78 17.91 18.63
N ILE A 48 8.94 17.33 17.43
CA ILE A 48 10.01 17.77 16.51
C ILE A 48 9.71 19.17 15.96
N GLU A 49 8.44 19.51 15.73
CA GLU A 49 8.04 20.86 15.30
C GLU A 49 8.29 21.89 16.41
N ALA A 50 7.92 21.57 17.65
CA ALA A 50 8.23 22.40 18.80
C ALA A 50 9.74 22.58 19.04
N ALA A 51 10.55 21.61 18.62
CA ALA A 51 12.02 21.70 18.62
C ALA A 51 12.59 22.54 17.47
N GLY A 52 11.74 23.06 16.57
CA GLY A 52 12.10 23.95 15.47
C GLY A 52 12.14 23.28 14.10
N ALA A 53 11.70 22.03 13.96
CA ALA A 53 11.46 21.46 12.65
C ALA A 53 10.25 22.15 11.99
N ASN A 54 10.32 22.36 10.68
CA ASN A 54 9.23 22.93 9.91
C ASN A 54 8.65 21.82 9.00
N PRO A 55 7.33 21.58 9.02
CA PRO A 55 6.70 20.55 8.18
C PRO A 55 6.99 20.69 6.69
N GLU A 56 7.17 21.92 6.21
CA GLU A 56 7.52 22.19 4.81
C GLU A 56 8.92 21.66 4.42
N ASP A 57 9.78 21.40 5.41
CA ASP A 57 11.13 20.86 5.22
C ASP A 57 11.19 19.34 5.44
N TYR A 58 10.05 18.67 5.64
CA TYR A 58 10.00 17.21 5.78
C TYR A 58 10.48 16.51 4.50
N PRO A 59 11.34 15.49 4.61
CA PRO A 59 11.80 14.76 3.44
C PRO A 59 10.61 14.04 2.79
N PRO A 60 10.50 14.06 1.45
CA PRO A 60 9.44 13.33 0.76
C PRO A 60 9.64 11.82 0.96
N CYS A 61 8.60 11.14 1.46
CA CYS A 61 8.61 9.68 1.55
C CYS A 61 8.32 9.09 0.17
N GLN A 62 9.23 8.25 -0.33
CA GLN A 62 9.14 7.64 -1.65
C GLN A 62 9.55 6.18 -1.58
N ALA A 63 8.98 5.36 -2.48
CA ALA A 63 9.43 3.98 -2.63
C ALA A 63 10.91 3.96 -3.05
N ILE A 64 11.59 2.85 -2.76
CA ILE A 64 12.99 2.69 -3.15
C ILE A 64 13.14 2.92 -4.67
N HIS A 65 14.23 3.58 -5.06
CA HIS A 65 14.55 3.97 -6.44
C HIS A 65 13.58 4.94 -7.14
N GLN A 66 12.41 5.24 -6.60
CA GLN A 66 11.45 6.15 -7.23
C GLN A 66 12.03 7.56 -7.45
N HIS A 67 12.86 8.04 -6.52
CA HIS A 67 13.58 9.32 -6.68
C HIS A 67 14.46 9.38 -7.93
N LYS A 68 14.97 8.24 -8.43
CA LYS A 68 15.81 8.18 -9.64
C LYS A 68 14.99 8.47 -10.91
N ILE A 69 13.68 8.17 -10.89
CA ILE A 69 12.73 8.51 -11.95
C ILE A 69 12.50 10.03 -11.94
N TRP A 70 12.23 10.60 -10.77
CA TRP A 70 11.96 12.04 -10.63
C TRP A 70 13.17 12.95 -10.86
N GLN A 71 14.38 12.39 -10.86
CA GLN A 71 15.58 13.08 -11.35
C GLN A 71 15.64 13.19 -12.88
N ARG A 72 14.85 12.39 -13.61
CA ARG A 72 14.78 12.36 -15.09
C ARG A 72 13.49 12.93 -15.65
N VAL A 73 12.43 12.92 -14.84
CA VAL A 73 11.10 13.41 -15.21
C VAL A 73 10.71 14.49 -14.22
N ASP A 74 10.38 15.68 -14.73
CA ASP A 74 9.77 16.74 -13.94
C ASP A 74 8.41 16.26 -13.38
N PRO A 75 8.26 16.12 -12.05
CA PRO A 75 7.02 15.63 -11.45
C PRO A 75 5.80 16.48 -11.79
N ASP A 76 5.97 17.79 -12.00
CA ASP A 76 4.87 18.71 -12.28
C ASP A 76 4.37 18.59 -13.73
N ASN A 77 5.19 18.01 -14.61
CA ASN A 77 4.90 17.83 -16.04
C ASN A 77 5.04 16.36 -16.47
N ALA A 78 4.89 15.43 -15.54
CA ALA A 78 5.07 14.01 -15.80
C ALA A 78 4.02 13.48 -16.80
N THR A 79 4.48 12.75 -17.80
CA THR A 79 3.62 12.01 -18.74
C THR A 79 3.94 10.53 -18.68
N PRO A 80 2.98 9.63 -18.98
CA PRO A 80 3.25 8.19 -19.05
C PRO A 80 4.44 7.85 -19.95
N GLU A 81 4.56 8.53 -21.10
CA GLU A 81 5.64 8.34 -22.06
C GLU A 81 7.01 8.76 -21.49
N ALA A 82 7.08 9.92 -20.82
CA ALA A 82 8.32 10.39 -20.20
C ALA A 82 8.77 9.47 -19.05
N VAL A 83 7.82 8.99 -18.24
CA VAL A 83 8.09 8.05 -17.16
C VAL A 83 8.57 6.71 -17.73
N GLU A 84 7.92 6.18 -18.75
CA GLU A 84 8.33 4.94 -19.41
C GLU A 84 9.75 5.06 -20.01
N GLN A 85 10.06 6.19 -20.65
CA GLN A 85 11.39 6.45 -21.18
C GLN A 85 12.45 6.48 -20.05
N ALA A 86 12.16 7.17 -18.93
CA ALA A 86 13.07 7.21 -17.78
C ALA A 86 13.28 5.83 -17.17
N LEU A 87 12.22 5.01 -17.07
CA LEU A 87 12.31 3.62 -16.61
C LEU A 87 13.20 2.78 -17.53
N GLN A 88 13.06 2.90 -18.85
CA GLN A 88 13.90 2.18 -19.83
C GLN A 88 15.36 2.59 -19.72
N GLU A 89 15.65 3.89 -19.62
CA GLU A 89 17.01 4.40 -19.43
C GLU A 89 17.63 3.89 -18.13
N LEU A 90 16.89 3.96 -17.01
CA LEU A 90 17.34 3.48 -15.71
C LEU A 90 17.64 1.97 -15.73
N LYS A 91 16.75 1.16 -16.30
CA LYS A 91 16.98 -0.29 -16.47
C LYS A 91 18.23 -0.59 -17.31
N ALA A 92 18.54 0.27 -18.30
CA ALA A 92 19.70 0.09 -19.17
C ALA A 92 21.02 0.57 -18.53
N THR A 93 20.98 1.58 -17.67
CA THR A 93 22.17 2.29 -17.17
C THR A 93 22.52 1.98 -15.72
N ASP A 94 21.55 1.50 -14.93
CA ASP A 94 21.72 1.19 -13.51
C ASP A 94 21.29 -0.25 -13.24
N HIS A 95 22.27 -1.15 -13.12
CA HIS A 95 22.02 -2.57 -12.86
C HIS A 95 21.38 -2.86 -11.49
N GLN A 96 21.37 -1.89 -10.57
CA GLN A 96 20.69 -2.00 -9.29
C GLN A 96 19.26 -1.47 -9.35
N PHE A 97 18.83 -0.87 -10.47
CA PHE A 97 17.49 -0.33 -10.60
C PHE A 97 16.46 -1.44 -10.82
N HIS A 98 15.51 -1.53 -9.89
CA HIS A 98 14.30 -2.33 -10.02
C HIS A 98 13.10 -1.60 -9.43
N MET A 99 11.92 -1.81 -10.01
CA MET A 99 10.65 -1.27 -9.50
C MET A 99 9.77 -2.34 -8.87
N ASP A 100 10.23 -3.59 -8.89
CA ASP A 100 9.42 -4.76 -8.50
C ASP A 100 9.45 -5.02 -6.99
N GLY A 101 10.34 -4.34 -6.25
CA GLY A 101 10.51 -4.40 -4.80
C GLY A 101 10.08 -3.08 -4.14
N ALA A 102 9.36 -3.20 -3.02
CA ALA A 102 8.96 -2.08 -2.14
C ALA A 102 8.28 -2.61 -0.85
N SER A 103 8.83 -3.63 -0.19
CA SER A 103 8.39 -4.03 1.16
C SER A 103 9.29 -3.40 2.23
N TRP A 104 8.88 -3.46 3.49
CA TRP A 104 9.74 -3.06 4.62
C TRP A 104 11.05 -3.88 4.67
N THR A 105 11.06 -5.11 4.15
CA THR A 105 12.23 -5.99 4.09
C THR A 105 13.07 -5.83 2.81
N ASP A 106 12.50 -5.19 1.77
CA ASP A 106 13.11 -4.91 0.47
C ASP A 106 13.66 -6.12 -0.31
N ASP A 107 13.36 -7.34 0.14
CA ASP A 107 13.88 -8.60 -0.40
C ASP A 107 12.84 -9.40 -1.23
N LEU A 108 11.57 -9.03 -1.13
CA LEU A 108 10.45 -9.70 -1.80
C LEU A 108 9.95 -8.85 -2.97
N SER A 109 9.93 -9.46 -4.16
CA SER A 109 9.20 -8.90 -5.30
C SER A 109 7.70 -8.98 -5.04
N TRP A 110 6.98 -7.90 -5.28
CA TRP A 110 5.50 -7.89 -5.26
C TRP A 110 4.88 -8.22 -6.62
N VAL A 111 5.71 -8.50 -7.62
CA VAL A 111 5.31 -8.69 -9.02
C VAL A 111 5.64 -10.10 -9.48
N LYS A 112 6.91 -10.52 -9.36
CA LYS A 112 7.41 -11.77 -9.93
C LYS A 112 6.88 -12.98 -9.17
N GLY A 113 6.31 -13.94 -9.91
CA GLY A 113 5.80 -15.20 -9.36
C GLY A 113 4.36 -15.15 -8.85
N TYR A 114 3.68 -14.01 -9.02
CA TYR A 114 2.28 -13.80 -8.63
C TYR A 114 1.38 -13.47 -9.84
N GLU A 115 1.85 -13.75 -11.05
CA GLU A 115 1.16 -13.42 -12.30
C GLU A 115 -0.25 -14.02 -12.36
N ASN A 116 -0.42 -15.23 -11.83
CA ASN A 116 -1.68 -15.97 -11.73
C ASN A 116 -2.78 -15.26 -10.90
N VAL A 117 -2.41 -14.23 -10.15
CA VAL A 117 -3.30 -13.44 -9.29
C VAL A 117 -3.31 -11.97 -9.73
N LEU A 118 -2.13 -11.42 -10.07
CA LEU A 118 -1.97 -10.04 -10.54
C LEU A 118 -2.66 -9.76 -11.86
N GLU A 119 -2.57 -10.68 -12.82
CA GLU A 119 -3.20 -10.49 -14.12
C GLU A 119 -4.73 -10.42 -14.01
N PRO A 120 -5.42 -11.37 -13.33
CA PRO A 120 -6.85 -11.25 -13.06
C PRO A 120 -7.24 -9.96 -12.30
N MET A 121 -6.47 -9.56 -11.29
CA MET A 121 -6.70 -8.30 -10.56
C MET A 121 -6.70 -7.11 -11.53
N ASN A 122 -5.66 -6.98 -12.36
CA ASN A 122 -5.52 -5.89 -13.33
C ASN A 122 -6.64 -5.90 -14.37
N GLN A 123 -7.02 -7.09 -14.86
CA GLN A 123 -8.12 -7.25 -15.80
C GLN A 123 -9.45 -6.77 -15.21
N LEU A 124 -9.76 -7.15 -13.97
CA LEU A 124 -10.99 -6.73 -13.30
C LEU A 124 -11.03 -5.21 -13.07
N SER A 125 -9.92 -4.64 -12.61
CA SER A 125 -9.77 -3.19 -12.41
C SER A 125 -9.99 -2.43 -13.73
N ALA A 126 -9.35 -2.89 -14.82
CA ALA A 126 -9.54 -2.31 -16.16
C ALA A 126 -10.99 -2.44 -16.65
N MET A 127 -11.66 -3.57 -16.42
CA MET A 127 -13.06 -3.76 -16.76
C MET A 127 -13.98 -2.81 -15.99
N PHE A 128 -13.72 -2.62 -14.69
CA PHE A 128 -14.48 -1.71 -13.84
C PHE A 128 -14.39 -0.27 -14.34
N HIS A 129 -13.17 0.25 -14.53
CA HIS A 129 -12.93 1.61 -15.00
C HIS A 129 -13.50 1.84 -16.40
N LYS A 130 -13.29 0.89 -17.32
CA LYS A 130 -13.85 0.95 -18.67
C LYS A 130 -15.37 1.07 -18.68
N LYS A 131 -16.06 0.38 -17.76
CA LYS A 131 -17.53 0.42 -17.65
C LYS A 131 -18.01 1.70 -16.98
N TYR A 132 -17.44 2.06 -15.83
CA TYR A 132 -18.05 3.05 -14.95
C TYR A 132 -17.45 4.45 -15.04
N ASP A 133 -16.20 4.64 -15.44
CA ASP A 133 -15.61 5.99 -15.50
C ASP A 133 -16.40 6.93 -16.42
N PRO A 134 -16.79 6.52 -17.66
CA PRO A 134 -17.62 7.37 -18.51
C PRO A 134 -19.01 7.65 -17.92
N LEU A 135 -19.58 6.68 -17.20
CA LEU A 135 -20.91 6.80 -16.59
C LEU A 135 -20.88 7.76 -15.39
N VAL A 136 -19.86 7.66 -14.54
CA VAL A 136 -19.64 8.54 -13.39
C VAL A 136 -19.32 9.97 -13.85
N GLN A 137 -18.56 10.11 -14.94
CA GLN A 137 -18.29 11.42 -15.55
C GLN A 137 -19.57 12.11 -16.05
N GLN A 138 -20.52 11.33 -16.58
CA GLN A 138 -21.82 11.83 -17.04
C GLN A 138 -22.79 12.10 -15.87
N ASP A 139 -22.83 11.20 -14.88
CA ASP A 139 -23.67 11.30 -13.70
C ASP A 139 -22.98 10.72 -12.47
N PRO A 140 -22.53 11.56 -11.52
CA PRO A 140 -21.92 11.11 -10.27
C PRO A 140 -22.84 10.24 -9.40
N SER A 141 -24.17 10.29 -9.61
CA SER A 141 -25.14 9.48 -8.87
C SER A 141 -24.98 7.97 -9.15
N VAL A 142 -24.32 7.60 -10.26
CA VAL A 142 -23.97 6.23 -10.62
C VAL A 142 -23.25 5.50 -9.48
N THR A 143 -22.42 6.21 -8.71
CA THR A 143 -21.68 5.66 -7.56
C THR A 143 -22.58 5.12 -6.44
N LYS A 144 -23.86 5.52 -6.40
CA LYS A 144 -24.86 5.08 -5.42
C LYS A 144 -25.67 3.87 -5.91
N ARG A 145 -25.52 3.46 -7.17
CA ARG A 145 -26.24 2.32 -7.71
C ARG A 145 -25.68 1.02 -7.12
N SER A 146 -26.56 0.05 -6.92
CA SER A 146 -26.19 -1.25 -6.36
C SER A 146 -25.22 -2.04 -7.25
N ASP A 147 -25.32 -1.91 -8.57
CA ASP A 147 -24.42 -2.57 -9.52
C ASP A 147 -23.01 -1.97 -9.51
N TYR A 148 -22.90 -0.64 -9.39
CA TYR A 148 -21.62 0.03 -9.19
C TYR A 148 -20.95 -0.40 -7.88
N GLN A 149 -21.68 -0.33 -6.77
CA GLN A 149 -21.14 -0.65 -5.44
C GLN A 149 -20.73 -2.12 -5.33
N ALA A 150 -21.51 -3.03 -5.91
CA ALA A 150 -21.15 -4.44 -5.95
C ALA A 150 -19.89 -4.69 -6.78
N ALA A 151 -19.77 -4.04 -7.94
CA ALA A 151 -18.57 -4.16 -8.77
C ALA A 151 -17.33 -3.59 -8.07
N LEU A 152 -17.46 -2.39 -7.48
CA LEU A 152 -16.38 -1.75 -6.72
C LEU A 152 -15.93 -2.61 -5.55
N LEU A 153 -16.86 -3.21 -4.81
CA LEU A 153 -16.54 -4.12 -3.72
C LEU A 153 -15.66 -5.28 -4.20
N TYR A 154 -16.01 -5.95 -5.31
CA TYR A 154 -15.19 -7.05 -5.83
C TYR A 154 -13.83 -6.58 -6.35
N THR A 155 -13.76 -5.41 -7.00
CA THR A 155 -12.48 -4.80 -7.40
C THR A 155 -11.58 -4.56 -6.19
N LEU A 156 -12.09 -3.91 -5.14
CA LEU A 156 -11.30 -3.63 -3.93
C LEU A 156 -10.90 -4.91 -3.18
N LEU A 157 -11.82 -5.90 -3.10
CA LEU A 157 -11.53 -7.17 -2.44
C LEU A 157 -10.46 -7.96 -3.17
N VAL A 158 -10.52 -8.02 -4.51
CA VAL A 158 -9.50 -8.75 -5.28
C VAL A 158 -8.16 -8.04 -5.22
N GLU A 159 -8.12 -6.70 -5.11
CA GLU A 159 -6.88 -5.91 -5.10
C GLU A 159 -6.08 -6.00 -3.78
N THR A 160 -6.58 -6.69 -2.75
CA THR A 160 -5.86 -6.88 -1.48
C THR A 160 -4.44 -7.44 -1.68
N SER A 161 -3.48 -6.90 -0.94
CA SER A 161 -2.10 -7.37 -0.95
C SER A 161 -1.93 -8.76 -0.33
N CYS A 162 -2.88 -9.22 0.50
CA CYS A 162 -2.83 -10.53 1.16
C CYS A 162 -2.70 -11.70 0.19
N PHE A 163 -3.36 -11.66 -0.97
CA PHE A 163 -3.28 -12.74 -1.96
C PHE A 163 -1.89 -12.88 -2.57
N ARG A 164 -1.12 -11.78 -2.61
CA ARG A 164 0.27 -11.76 -3.07
C ARG A 164 1.19 -12.24 -1.95
N TYR A 165 0.98 -11.75 -0.73
CA TYR A 165 1.81 -12.06 0.43
C TYR A 165 1.73 -13.54 0.85
N TRP A 166 0.52 -14.12 0.85
CA TRP A 166 0.31 -15.53 1.20
C TRP A 166 0.31 -16.46 -0.01
N GLY A 167 0.15 -15.90 -1.22
CA GLY A 167 0.70 -16.35 -2.49
C GLY A 167 0.19 -17.66 -3.11
N GLN A 168 -0.22 -18.65 -2.34
CA GLN A 168 -0.54 -19.99 -2.81
C GLN A 168 -1.67 -20.65 -2.01
N GLY A 169 -2.33 -21.65 -2.62
CA GLY A 169 -3.36 -22.46 -1.98
C GLY A 169 -4.67 -21.71 -1.76
N THR A 170 -5.27 -21.85 -0.57
CA THR A 170 -6.62 -21.31 -0.30
C THR A 170 -6.75 -19.81 -0.57
N TRP A 171 -5.67 -19.04 -0.35
CA TRP A 171 -5.67 -17.60 -0.64
C TRP A 171 -5.80 -17.30 -2.13
N THR A 172 -5.14 -18.05 -3.00
CA THR A 172 -5.27 -17.87 -4.46
C THR A 172 -6.64 -18.32 -4.96
N ASP A 173 -7.21 -19.36 -4.37
CA ASP A 173 -8.57 -19.81 -4.70
C ASP A 173 -9.62 -18.73 -4.38
N TYR A 174 -9.45 -18.03 -3.24
CA TYR A 174 -10.28 -16.88 -2.90
C TYR A 174 -10.09 -15.71 -3.87
N ALA A 175 -8.86 -15.41 -4.29
CA ALA A 175 -8.60 -14.38 -5.29
C ALA A 175 -9.33 -14.68 -6.61
N HIS A 176 -9.26 -15.93 -7.08
CA HIS A 176 -9.95 -16.37 -8.30
C HIS A 176 -11.47 -16.33 -8.17
N GLU A 177 -12.02 -16.71 -7.01
CA GLU A 177 -13.46 -16.63 -6.78
C GLU A 177 -13.97 -15.18 -6.72
N LEU A 178 -13.21 -14.28 -6.08
CA LEU A 178 -13.52 -12.84 -6.07
C LEU A 178 -13.46 -12.24 -7.47
N TYR A 179 -12.42 -12.57 -8.25
CA TYR A 179 -12.31 -12.20 -9.65
C TYR A 179 -13.53 -12.67 -10.45
N ARG A 180 -13.88 -13.97 -10.36
CA ARG A 180 -15.00 -14.56 -11.09
C ARG A 180 -16.32 -13.87 -10.76
N ARG A 181 -16.57 -13.54 -9.49
CA ARG A 181 -17.78 -12.83 -9.07
C ARG A 181 -17.80 -11.39 -9.56
N GLY A 182 -16.68 -10.67 -9.46
CA GLY A 182 -16.56 -9.31 -9.97
C GLY A 182 -16.80 -9.26 -11.48
N GLU A 183 -16.20 -10.19 -12.22
CA GLU A 183 -16.36 -10.31 -13.67
C GLU A 183 -17.83 -10.54 -14.05
N ALA A 184 -18.52 -11.42 -13.32
CA ALA A 184 -19.95 -11.66 -13.52
C ALA A 184 -20.79 -10.40 -13.30
N VAL A 185 -20.53 -9.62 -12.23
CA VAL A 185 -21.24 -8.36 -11.97
C VAL A 185 -20.99 -7.33 -13.07
N LEU A 186 -19.76 -7.25 -13.58
CA LEU A 186 -19.40 -6.30 -14.63
C LEU A 186 -20.00 -6.67 -16.00
N ARG A 187 -20.17 -7.96 -16.28
CA ARG A 187 -20.74 -8.46 -17.54
C ARG A 187 -22.27 -8.46 -17.60
N ILE A 188 -22.97 -8.21 -16.50
CA ILE A 188 -24.41 -7.97 -16.56
C ILE A 188 -24.65 -6.68 -17.36
N GLU A 189 -25.21 -6.87 -18.55
CA GLU A 189 -25.78 -5.80 -19.37
C GLU A 189 -27.12 -5.39 -18.73
N ASN A 190 -27.28 -4.08 -18.50
CA ASN A 190 -28.57 -3.49 -18.13
C ASN A 190 -29.24 -2.95 -19.40
#